data_AF-A0A2I0LEP3-F1
#
_entry.id   AF-A0A2I0LEP3-F1
#
_cell.length_a   1.000
_cell.length_b   1.000
_cell.length_c   1.000
_cell.angle_alpha   90.00
_cell.angle_beta   90.00
_cell.angle_gamma   90.00
#
_symmetry.space_group_name_H-M   'P 1'
#
loop_
_entity.id
_entity.type
_entity.pdbx_description
1 polymer ?
#
loop_
_entity_poly.entity_id
_entity_poly.type
_entity_poly.pdbx_seq_one_letter_code
_entity_poly.pdbx_strand_id
1 'polypeptide(L)'
;MSAADIGGILDSSKELDRLRKEQEGVLMEINKMHKKLQTTPEMVEKPGDTSLSRLKYLYSYAKDLSESEVNMSNALLNQLDALVPSGPSRRKPDGSDLKRKRGKNDSEIPRLSPSLRTQLEACASLIGEQVAARVTPDDAEKDEWFVVKVMHFDRESKEFDVLDEEPEDEEEGSGESYLLEFDDDEEDGALPQRMVPFHKVVPLPEGHRQ
;
A
#
# COMPACT_ATOMS: atom_id res chain seq x y z
N MET A 1 -9.67 -35.65 10.65
CA MET A 1 -8.95 -34.49 11.20
C MET A 1 -8.12 -34.97 12.37
N SER A 2 -6.81 -34.83 12.26
CA SER A 2 -5.87 -35.21 13.32
C SER A 2 -5.62 -33.98 14.18
N ALA A 3 -5.52 -34.12 15.50
CA ALA A 3 -5.01 -33.03 16.35
C ALA A 3 -3.61 -32.55 15.91
N ALA A 4 -2.87 -33.42 15.21
CA ALA A 4 -1.58 -33.11 14.58
C ALA A 4 -1.68 -32.05 13.47
N ASP A 5 -2.78 -31.99 12.71
CA ASP A 5 -2.95 -31.06 11.59
C ASP A 5 -3.16 -29.62 12.11
N ILE A 6 -3.90 -29.47 13.21
CA ILE A 6 -4.14 -28.18 13.88
C ILE A 6 -2.87 -27.71 14.61
N GLY A 7 -2.09 -28.64 15.17
CA GLY A 7 -0.80 -28.34 15.80
C GLY A 7 0.19 -27.71 14.82
N GLY A 8 0.34 -28.28 13.62
CA GLY A 8 1.23 -27.74 12.58
C GLY A 8 0.86 -26.32 12.12
N ILE A 9 -0.44 -26.02 12.04
CA ILE A 9 -0.94 -24.69 11.68
C ILE A 9 -0.57 -23.66 12.76
N LEU A 10 -0.79 -24.01 14.04
CA LEU A 10 -0.44 -23.13 15.16
C LEU A 10 1.07 -22.88 15.26
N ASP A 11 1.88 -23.90 15.01
CA ASP A 11 3.33 -23.75 15.03
C ASP A 11 3.85 -22.91 13.85
N SER A 12 3.26 -23.07 12.66
CA SER A 12 3.53 -22.21 11.50
C SER A 12 3.15 -20.75 11.78
N SER A 13 2.03 -20.51 12.48
CA SER A 13 1.62 -19.15 12.89
C SER A 13 2.62 -18.51 13.85
N LYS A 14 3.15 -19.27 14.83
CA LYS A 14 4.17 -18.74 15.77
C LYS A 14 5.46 -18.39 15.05
N GLU A 15 5.85 -19.19 14.06
CA GLU A 15 7.07 -18.95 13.30
C GLU A 15 6.91 -17.72 12.38
N LEU A 16 5.71 -17.46 11.83
CA LEU A 16 5.40 -16.18 11.16
C LEU A 16 5.55 -14.98 12.10
N ASP A 17 5.03 -15.07 13.32
CA ASP A 17 5.17 -13.98 14.30
C ASP A 17 6.64 -13.75 14.69
N ARG A 18 7.44 -14.82 14.76
CA ARG A 18 8.88 -14.73 14.96
C ARG A 18 9.56 -14.03 13.78
N LEU A 19 9.26 -14.43 12.54
CA LEU A 19 9.83 -13.84 11.32
C LEU A 19 9.52 -12.34 11.24
N ARG A 20 8.28 -11.92 11.54
CA ARG A 20 7.90 -10.50 11.59
C ARG A 20 8.71 -9.71 12.60
N LYS A 21 8.88 -10.25 13.81
CA LYS A 21 9.69 -9.61 14.85
C LYS A 21 11.16 -9.49 14.43
N GLU A 22 11.66 -10.49 13.72
CA GLU A 22 13.03 -10.50 13.21
C GLU A 22 13.22 -9.49 12.08
N GLN A 23 12.27 -9.40 11.14
CA GLN A 23 12.25 -8.38 10.09
C GLN A 23 12.23 -6.95 10.66
N GLU A 24 11.42 -6.69 11.69
CA GLU A 24 11.41 -5.40 12.40
C GLU A 24 12.79 -5.09 13.00
N GLY A 25 13.44 -6.10 13.60
CA GLY A 25 14.81 -6.00 14.11
C GLY A 25 15.81 -5.60 13.03
N VAL A 26 15.75 -6.27 11.88
CA VAL A 26 16.62 -6.00 10.73
C VAL A 26 16.35 -4.60 10.15
N LEU A 27 15.09 -4.19 10.03
CA LEU A 27 14.71 -2.86 9.56
C LEU A 27 15.27 -1.77 10.47
N MET A 28 15.16 -1.94 11.80
CA MET A 28 15.76 -1.02 12.77
C MET A 28 17.29 -0.94 12.61
N GLU A 29 17.96 -2.05 12.35
CA GLU A 29 19.41 -2.07 12.14
C GLU A 29 19.82 -1.40 10.83
N ILE A 30 19.07 -1.63 9.75
CA ILE A 30 19.24 -0.95 8.46
C ILE A 30 19.10 0.57 8.64
N ASN A 31 18.02 1.03 9.29
CA ASN A 31 17.80 2.45 9.57
C ASN A 31 18.93 3.07 10.41
N LYS A 32 19.42 2.32 11.40
CA LYS A 32 20.57 2.74 12.22
C LYS A 32 21.85 2.88 11.39
N MET A 33 22.09 1.95 10.46
CA MET A 33 23.26 2.00 9.56
C MET A 33 23.15 3.18 8.60
N HIS A 34 21.98 3.40 7.98
CA HIS A 34 21.74 4.56 7.12
C HIS A 34 21.96 5.88 7.84
N LYS A 35 21.39 6.03 9.03
CA LYS A 35 21.59 7.24 9.85
C LYS A 35 23.07 7.49 10.12
N LYS A 36 23.84 6.45 10.47
CA LYS A 36 25.29 6.56 10.68
C LYS A 36 26.01 7.01 9.41
N LEU A 37 25.75 6.34 8.29
CA LEU A 37 26.38 6.64 7.00
C LEU A 37 26.06 8.06 6.52
N GLN A 38 24.84 8.54 6.76
CA GLN A 38 24.43 9.90 6.43
C GLN A 38 25.14 10.95 7.31
N THR A 39 25.35 10.66 8.61
CA THR A 39 26.06 11.57 9.52
C THR A 39 27.58 11.59 9.33
N THR A 40 28.17 10.51 8.78
CA THR A 40 29.61 10.40 8.59
C THR A 40 29.94 9.83 7.20
N PRO A 41 29.73 10.62 6.13
CA PRO A 41 29.96 10.17 4.75
C PRO A 41 31.44 9.85 4.46
N GLU A 42 32.38 10.59 5.07
CA GLU A 42 33.82 10.32 4.91
C GLU A 42 34.25 8.96 5.47
N MET A 43 33.50 8.35 6.40
CA MET A 43 33.88 7.04 6.95
C MET A 43 33.77 5.92 5.90
N VAL A 44 32.95 6.13 4.87
CA VAL A 44 32.68 5.15 3.81
C VAL A 44 33.84 5.06 2.82
N GLU A 45 34.66 6.11 2.74
CA GLU A 45 35.83 6.18 1.87
C GLU A 45 37.12 5.74 2.58
N LYS A 46 37.04 5.41 3.88
CA LYS A 46 38.21 4.98 4.66
C LYS A 46 38.54 3.51 4.37
N PRO A 47 39.81 3.19 4.04
CA PRO A 47 40.25 1.81 3.90
C PRO A 47 40.03 1.06 5.22
N GLY A 48 39.26 -0.04 5.16
CA GLY A 48 38.92 -0.85 6.33
C GLY A 48 37.51 -0.62 6.89
N ASP A 49 36.75 0.34 6.37
CA ASP A 49 35.33 0.42 6.70
C ASP A 49 34.55 -0.76 6.11
N THR A 50 33.70 -1.36 6.94
CA THR A 50 32.85 -2.50 6.56
C THR A 50 31.37 -2.13 6.62
N SER A 51 31.04 -0.85 6.83
CA SER A 51 29.68 -0.39 7.03
C SER A 51 28.79 -0.67 5.82
N LEU A 52 29.28 -0.46 4.59
CA LEU A 52 28.54 -0.83 3.37
C LEU A 52 28.39 -2.34 3.20
N SER A 53 29.44 -3.11 3.49
CA SER A 53 29.38 -4.58 3.43
C SER A 53 28.36 -5.13 4.44
N ARG A 54 28.31 -4.57 5.65
CA ARG A 54 27.30 -4.88 6.66
C ARG A 54 25.90 -4.47 6.22
N LEU A 55 25.74 -3.29 5.63
CA LEU A 55 24.45 -2.84 5.11
C LEU A 55 23.94 -3.76 4.00
N LYS A 56 24.80 -4.16 3.07
CA LYS A 56 24.50 -5.15 2.03
C LYS A 56 24.07 -6.50 2.63
N TYR A 57 24.79 -6.96 3.65
CA TYR A 57 24.41 -8.17 4.38
C TYR A 57 23.01 -8.04 5.00
N LEU A 58 22.72 -6.93 5.69
CA LEU A 58 21.40 -6.70 6.30
C LEU A 58 20.26 -6.70 5.28
N TYR A 59 20.46 -6.07 4.11
CA TYR A 59 19.46 -6.11 3.03
C TYR A 59 19.27 -7.51 2.44
N SER A 60 20.36 -8.26 2.28
CA SER A 60 20.29 -9.64 1.79
C SER A 60 19.54 -10.51 2.81
N TYR A 61 19.86 -10.34 4.09
CA TYR A 61 19.18 -11.05 5.18
C TYR A 61 17.70 -10.68 5.29
N ALA A 62 17.35 -9.39 5.14
CA ALA A 62 15.96 -8.93 5.10
C ALA A 62 15.18 -9.60 3.95
N LYS A 63 15.81 -9.73 2.77
CA LYS A 63 15.23 -10.44 1.63
C LYS A 63 14.99 -11.91 1.95
N ASP A 64 15.98 -12.61 2.51
CA ASP A 64 15.86 -14.02 2.87
C ASP A 64 14.74 -14.25 3.90
N LEU A 65 14.60 -13.35 4.89
CA LEU A 65 13.50 -13.37 5.86
C LEU A 65 12.13 -13.16 5.19
N SER A 66 12.04 -12.25 4.21
CA SER A 66 10.82 -12.02 3.44
C SER A 66 10.44 -13.23 2.60
N GLU A 67 11.39 -13.85 1.91
CA GLU A 67 11.15 -15.07 1.13
C GLU A 67 10.71 -16.22 2.03
N SER A 68 11.33 -16.37 3.21
CA SER A 68 10.92 -17.34 4.23
C SER A 68 9.48 -17.11 4.71
N GLU A 69 9.12 -15.86 5.00
CA GLU A 69 7.75 -15.50 5.43
C GLU A 69 6.71 -15.79 4.34
N VAL A 70 7.01 -15.46 3.08
CA VAL A 70 6.14 -15.75 1.94
C VAL A 70 5.95 -17.26 1.77
N ASN A 71 7.05 -18.03 1.82
CA ASN A 71 6.99 -19.49 1.72
C ASN A 71 6.15 -20.11 2.86
N MET A 72 6.32 -19.61 4.08
CA MET A 72 5.58 -20.06 5.25
C MET A 72 4.10 -19.69 5.18
N SER A 73 3.79 -18.47 4.75
CA SER A 73 2.42 -17.99 4.57
C SER A 73 1.69 -18.80 3.50
N ASN A 74 2.35 -19.09 2.37
CA ASN A 74 1.80 -19.95 1.33
C ASN A 74 1.58 -21.38 1.82
N ALA A 75 2.51 -21.94 2.60
CA ALA A 75 2.34 -23.26 3.20
C ALA A 75 1.15 -23.30 4.16
N LEU A 76 1.00 -22.28 5.01
CA LEU A 76 -0.12 -22.15 5.95
C LEU A 76 -1.44 -21.97 5.20
N LEU A 77 -1.47 -21.18 4.13
CA LEU A 77 -2.64 -20.97 3.29
C LEU A 77 -3.12 -22.29 2.67
N ASN A 78 -2.20 -23.11 2.14
CA ASN A 78 -2.52 -24.43 1.61
C ASN A 78 -3.07 -25.38 2.70
N GLN A 79 -2.52 -25.32 3.92
CA GLN A 79 -3.04 -26.10 5.05
C GLN A 79 -4.45 -25.64 5.46
N LEU A 80 -4.71 -24.34 5.42
CA LEU A 80 -6.04 -23.78 5.71
C LEU A 80 -7.05 -24.09 4.61
N ASP A 81 -6.66 -24.05 3.34
CA ASP A 81 -7.53 -24.39 2.20
C ASP A 81 -7.97 -25.86 2.24
N ALA A 82 -7.06 -26.77 2.61
CA ALA A 82 -7.37 -28.18 2.84
C ALA A 82 -8.40 -28.42 3.97
N LEU A 83 -8.58 -27.46 4.88
CA LEU A 83 -9.58 -27.51 5.95
C LEU A 83 -10.94 -26.96 5.53
N VAL A 84 -11.03 -26.20 4.43
CA VAL A 84 -12.30 -25.71 3.90
C VAL A 84 -12.94 -26.85 3.10
N PRO A 85 -14.09 -27.41 3.52
CA PRO A 85 -14.76 -28.43 2.73
C PRO A 85 -15.22 -27.80 1.42
N SER A 86 -14.60 -28.18 0.30
CA SER A 86 -15.18 -27.95 -1.03
C SER A 86 -16.55 -28.65 -1.06
N GLY A 87 -17.64 -27.88 -0.93
CA GLY A 87 -18.99 -28.40 -1.05
C GLY A 87 -19.53 -28.25 -2.48
N PRO A 88 -20.62 -28.94 -2.88
CA PRO A 88 -21.07 -30.29 -2.53
C PRO A 88 -21.14 -31.17 -3.80
N SER A 89 -20.38 -32.26 -3.87
CA SER A 89 -20.61 -33.27 -4.91
C SER A 89 -21.88 -34.06 -4.57
N ARG A 90 -22.95 -33.77 -5.31
CA ARG A 90 -24.18 -34.57 -5.44
C ARG A 90 -23.87 -36.06 -5.34
N ARG A 91 -24.56 -36.77 -4.44
CA ARG A 91 -25.35 -37.96 -4.81
C ARG A 91 -26.25 -38.44 -3.66
N LYS A 92 -27.56 -38.46 -3.99
CA LYS A 92 -28.74 -39.10 -3.36
C LYS A 92 -29.43 -38.25 -2.27
N PRO A 93 -30.77 -38.13 -2.36
CA PRO A 93 -31.60 -39.14 -1.72
C PRO A 93 -32.79 -39.64 -2.55
N ASP A 94 -33.15 -40.89 -2.23
CA ASP A 94 -34.38 -41.59 -2.57
C ASP A 94 -35.61 -40.89 -1.97
N GLY A 95 -36.76 -41.04 -2.64
CA GLY A 95 -37.96 -40.26 -2.41
C GLY A 95 -38.67 -40.46 -1.06
N SER A 96 -39.47 -39.46 -0.69
CA SER A 96 -40.79 -39.63 -0.04
C SER A 96 -41.44 -38.27 0.22
N ASP A 97 -42.52 -38.02 -0.52
CA ASP A 97 -43.43 -36.88 -0.43
C ASP A 97 -44.27 -36.89 0.86
N LEU A 98 -44.34 -35.78 1.61
CA LEU A 98 -45.51 -35.43 2.44
C LEU A 98 -45.69 -33.90 2.60
N LYS A 99 -46.56 -33.34 1.73
CA LYS A 99 -47.48 -32.18 1.87
C LYS A 99 -47.31 -31.21 3.07
N ARG A 100 -47.16 -29.90 2.78
CA ARG A 100 -48.14 -28.82 3.10
C ARG A 100 -47.74 -27.40 2.61
N LYS A 101 -48.60 -26.85 1.74
CA LYS A 101 -49.05 -25.44 1.50
C LYS A 101 -48.06 -24.24 1.45
N ARG A 102 -48.06 -23.64 0.24
CA ARG A 102 -48.20 -22.19 -0.12
C ARG A 102 -46.93 -21.36 -0.40
N GLY A 103 -46.63 -21.25 -1.71
CA GLY A 103 -46.21 -20.06 -2.49
C GLY A 103 -44.99 -19.26 -2.01
N LYS A 104 -43.78 -19.56 -2.51
CA LYS A 104 -43.11 -18.98 -3.71
C LYS A 104 -42.64 -17.52 -3.57
N ASN A 105 -41.31 -17.38 -3.47
CA ASN A 105 -40.37 -16.35 -4.00
C ASN A 105 -39.21 -16.29 -2.99
N ASP A 106 -38.16 -17.12 -3.15
CA ASP A 106 -37.03 -16.89 -4.06
C ASP A 106 -36.30 -15.58 -3.79
N SER A 107 -35.40 -15.66 -2.82
CA SER A 107 -34.12 -14.96 -2.80
C SER A 107 -33.28 -15.75 -1.82
N GLU A 108 -32.63 -16.80 -2.34
CA GLU A 108 -31.50 -17.41 -1.66
C GLU A 108 -30.44 -16.32 -1.52
N ILE A 109 -30.51 -15.55 -0.43
CA ILE A 109 -29.36 -14.76 0.01
C ILE A 109 -28.31 -15.84 0.32
N PRO A 110 -27.24 -15.97 -0.50
CA PRO A 110 -26.17 -16.88 -0.14
C PRO A 110 -25.72 -16.39 1.23
N ARG A 111 -25.76 -17.26 2.24
CA ARG A 111 -25.17 -16.93 3.54
C ARG A 111 -23.68 -16.80 3.28
N LEU A 112 -23.25 -15.62 2.85
CA LEU A 112 -21.87 -15.28 2.58
C LEU A 112 -21.08 -15.68 3.82
N SER A 113 -20.01 -16.42 3.61
CA SER A 113 -19.16 -16.84 4.72
C SER A 113 -18.70 -15.59 5.48
N PRO A 114 -18.52 -15.67 6.81
CA PRO A 114 -18.09 -14.53 7.61
C PRO A 114 -16.84 -13.84 7.03
N SER A 115 -15.91 -14.64 6.47
CA SER A 115 -14.70 -14.16 5.80
C SER A 115 -14.98 -13.36 4.52
N LEU A 116 -15.85 -13.84 3.64
CA LEU A 116 -16.25 -13.09 2.44
C LEU A 116 -16.98 -11.80 2.82
N ARG A 117 -17.79 -11.83 3.89
CA ARG A 117 -18.49 -10.65 4.39
C ARG A 117 -17.51 -9.60 4.92
N THR A 118 -16.50 -10.01 5.68
CA THR A 118 -15.43 -9.12 6.16
C THR A 118 -14.59 -8.56 5.03
N GLN A 119 -14.23 -9.36 4.01
CA GLN A 119 -13.51 -8.84 2.83
C GLN A 119 -14.33 -7.80 2.08
N LEU A 120 -15.63 -8.05 1.91
CA LEU A 120 -16.53 -7.17 1.18
C LEU A 120 -16.84 -5.88 1.95
N GLU A 121 -16.73 -5.90 3.28
CA GLU A 121 -16.71 -4.71 4.12
C GLU A 121 -15.37 -3.96 4.00
N ALA A 122 -14.24 -4.67 3.95
CA ALA A 122 -12.93 -4.06 3.73
C ALA A 122 -12.84 -3.35 2.36
N CYS A 123 -13.35 -3.96 1.29
CA CYS A 123 -13.42 -3.34 -0.04
C CYS A 123 -14.32 -2.10 -0.06
N ALA A 124 -15.48 -2.14 0.62
CA ALA A 124 -16.37 -1.00 0.72
C ALA A 124 -15.76 0.15 1.55
N SER A 125 -14.89 -0.16 2.52
CA SER A 125 -14.15 0.85 3.29
C SER A 125 -13.08 1.57 2.47
N LEU A 126 -12.75 1.10 1.26
CA LEU A 126 -11.84 1.81 0.36
C LEU A 126 -12.51 2.97 -0.37
N ILE A 127 -13.84 3.14 -0.26
CA ILE A 127 -14.54 4.27 -0.88
C ILE A 127 -14.01 5.60 -0.30
N GLY A 128 -13.54 6.48 -1.19
CA GLY A 128 -12.91 7.76 -0.88
C GLY A 128 -11.39 7.70 -0.76
N GLU A 129 -10.80 6.51 -0.69
CA GLU A 129 -9.36 6.30 -0.58
C GLU A 129 -8.68 6.35 -1.96
N GLN A 130 -7.44 6.85 -1.99
CA GLN A 130 -6.56 6.80 -3.15
C GLN A 130 -5.82 5.46 -3.18
N VAL A 131 -5.89 4.76 -4.31
CA VAL A 131 -5.34 3.41 -4.50
C VAL A 131 -4.58 3.31 -5.82
N ALA A 132 -3.62 2.40 -5.91
CA ALA A 132 -2.96 2.09 -7.19
C ALA A 132 -3.76 1.01 -7.94
N ALA A 133 -4.36 1.37 -9.07
CA ALA A 133 -5.05 0.45 -9.96
C ALA A 133 -4.10 -0.05 -11.06
N ARG A 134 -3.95 -1.38 -11.16
CA ARG A 134 -3.20 -2.01 -12.27
C ARG A 134 -4.10 -2.10 -13.49
N VAL A 135 -3.72 -1.44 -14.58
CA VAL A 135 -4.53 -1.37 -15.82
C VAL A 135 -3.91 -2.23 -16.93
N THR A 136 -2.95 -3.10 -16.60
CA THR A 136 -2.27 -3.88 -17.62
C THR A 136 -3.11 -4.97 -18.25
N PRO A 137 -3.18 -5.02 -19.60
CA PRO A 137 -3.73 -6.15 -20.29
C PRO A 137 -2.84 -7.38 -20.07
N ASP A 138 -3.44 -8.57 -20.11
CA ASP A 138 -2.80 -9.85 -19.72
C ASP A 138 -1.50 -10.21 -20.48
N ASP A 139 -1.16 -9.49 -21.55
CA ASP A 139 0.00 -9.73 -22.43
C ASP A 139 1.01 -8.54 -22.45
N ALA A 140 0.93 -7.62 -21.48
CA ALA A 140 1.86 -6.49 -21.40
C ALA A 140 3.21 -6.90 -20.78
N GLU A 141 4.32 -6.45 -21.39
CA GLU A 141 5.68 -6.68 -20.88
C GLU A 141 6.00 -5.90 -19.58
N LYS A 142 5.17 -4.93 -19.22
CA LYS A 142 5.37 -4.06 -18.05
C LYS A 142 4.03 -3.77 -17.37
N ASP A 143 4.02 -3.78 -16.04
CA ASP A 143 2.89 -3.39 -15.22
C ASP A 143 2.76 -1.86 -15.09
N GLU A 144 1.73 -1.30 -15.70
CA GLU A 144 1.23 0.07 -15.55
C GLU A 144 0.21 0.17 -14.40
N TRP A 145 0.45 1.13 -13.52
CA TRP A 145 -0.35 1.42 -12.35
C TRP A 145 -0.76 2.90 -12.34
N PHE A 146 -2.02 3.16 -12.03
CA PHE A 146 -2.60 4.50 -11.94
C PHE A 146 -3.03 4.77 -10.51
N VAL A 147 -2.74 5.96 -9.98
CA VAL A 147 -3.29 6.38 -8.69
C VAL A 147 -4.70 6.88 -8.94
N VAL A 148 -5.69 6.17 -8.43
CA VAL A 148 -7.10 6.47 -8.65
C VAL A 148 -7.83 6.58 -7.32
N LYS A 149 -8.90 7.36 -7.29
CA LYS A 149 -9.75 7.45 -6.11
C LYS A 149 -10.94 6.54 -6.26
N VAL A 150 -11.17 5.68 -5.27
CA VAL A 150 -12.33 4.78 -5.28
C VAL A 150 -13.59 5.61 -4.98
N MET A 151 -14.52 5.65 -5.92
CA MET A 151 -15.77 6.39 -5.78
C MET A 151 -16.91 5.51 -5.29
N HIS A 152 -16.92 4.26 -5.73
CA HIS A 152 -17.97 3.32 -5.38
C HIS A 152 -17.47 1.87 -5.52
N PHE A 153 -18.07 0.97 -4.75
CA PHE A 153 -17.81 -0.46 -4.81
C PHE A 153 -19.13 -1.21 -4.92
N ASP A 154 -19.35 -1.89 -6.06
CA ASP A 154 -20.51 -2.74 -6.24
C ASP A 154 -20.26 -4.11 -5.60
N ARG A 155 -21.07 -4.40 -4.59
CA ARG A 155 -21.02 -5.61 -3.79
C ARG A 155 -21.41 -6.87 -4.58
N GLU A 156 -22.24 -6.71 -5.61
CA GLU A 156 -22.79 -7.81 -6.41
C GLU A 156 -21.85 -8.22 -7.54
N SER A 157 -21.32 -7.25 -8.30
CA SER A 157 -20.34 -7.51 -9.37
C SER A 157 -18.89 -7.59 -8.88
N LYS A 158 -18.60 -7.12 -7.66
CA LYS A 158 -17.25 -6.95 -7.09
C LYS A 158 -16.39 -6.00 -7.91
N GLU A 159 -17.01 -4.98 -8.50
CA GLU A 159 -16.35 -3.98 -9.32
C GLU A 159 -16.19 -2.67 -8.53
N PHE A 160 -15.09 -1.96 -8.83
CA PHE A 160 -14.81 -0.65 -8.27
C PHE A 160 -15.03 0.40 -9.37
N ASP A 161 -15.83 1.41 -9.06
CA ASP A 161 -15.83 2.64 -9.84
C ASP A 161 -14.71 3.52 -9.29
N VAL A 162 -13.72 3.81 -10.13
CA VAL A 162 -12.57 4.63 -9.78
C VAL A 162 -12.54 5.87 -10.65
N LEU A 163 -12.24 7.01 -10.04
CA LEU A 163 -11.99 8.25 -10.76
C LEU A 163 -10.47 8.39 -10.87
N ASP A 164 -9.98 8.43 -12.11
CA ASP A 164 -8.61 8.85 -12.39
C ASP A 164 -8.56 10.33 -12.05
N GLU A 165 -8.09 10.64 -10.84
CA GLU A 165 -7.56 11.97 -10.56
C GLU A 165 -6.26 11.99 -11.34
N GLU A 166 -6.36 12.21 -12.68
CA GLU A 166 -5.23 12.61 -13.52
C GLU A 166 -4.48 13.63 -12.65
N PRO A 167 -3.19 13.42 -12.34
CA PRO A 167 -2.42 14.49 -11.73
C PRO A 167 -2.62 15.65 -12.69
N GLU A 168 -3.38 16.67 -12.27
CA GLU A 168 -3.39 17.95 -12.97
C GLU A 168 -1.94 18.19 -13.30
N ASP A 169 -1.67 18.32 -14.61
CA ASP A 169 -0.34 18.50 -15.16
C ASP A 169 0.55 19.18 -14.12
N GLU A 170 1.70 18.59 -13.83
CA GLU A 170 2.81 19.31 -13.22
C GLU A 170 3.31 20.40 -14.19
N GLU A 171 2.40 21.29 -14.61
CA GLU A 171 2.66 22.56 -15.22
C GLU A 171 1.78 23.57 -14.46
N GLU A 172 2.46 24.35 -13.60
CA GLU A 172 1.97 25.61 -13.04
C GLU A 172 1.13 25.54 -11.74
N GLY A 173 1.78 25.24 -10.61
CA GLY A 173 1.09 25.30 -9.31
C GLY A 173 1.91 25.40 -8.02
N SER A 174 3.26 25.36 -8.04
CA SER A 174 4.03 25.55 -6.80
C SER A 174 4.29 27.03 -6.50
N GLY A 175 3.22 27.74 -6.15
CA GLY A 175 3.25 29.06 -5.51
C GLY A 175 3.76 30.18 -6.40
N GLU A 176 2.83 30.90 -7.04
CA GLU A 176 3.07 32.19 -7.68
C GLU A 176 3.91 33.06 -6.72
N SER A 177 5.21 33.13 -6.93
CA SER A 177 6.11 33.94 -6.12
C SER A 177 6.90 34.79 -7.09
N TYR A 178 6.74 36.09 -6.94
CA TYR A 178 7.42 37.05 -7.80
C TYR A 178 8.85 37.20 -7.32
N LEU A 179 9.81 37.14 -8.24
CA LEU A 179 11.16 37.58 -7.97
C LEU A 179 11.16 39.11 -8.06
N LEU A 180 11.29 39.80 -6.92
CA LEU A 180 11.28 41.26 -6.83
C LEU A 180 12.67 41.79 -6.49
N GLU A 181 13.06 42.87 -7.15
CA GLU A 181 14.24 43.68 -6.83
C GLU A 181 13.86 44.72 -5.77
N PHE A 182 14.65 44.80 -4.69
CA PHE A 182 14.40 45.73 -3.59
C PHE A 182 15.40 46.89 -3.64
N ASP A 183 14.88 48.11 -3.77
CA ASP A 183 15.67 49.35 -3.88
C ASP A 183 16.29 49.84 -2.55
N ASP A 184 15.99 49.19 -1.42
CA ASP A 184 16.35 49.69 -0.07
C ASP A 184 17.71 49.19 0.46
N ASP A 185 18.30 48.20 -0.20
CA ASP A 185 19.50 47.49 0.27
C ASP A 185 20.72 47.75 -0.66
N GLU A 186 20.94 48.99 -1.10
CA GLU A 186 22.14 49.39 -1.86
C GLU A 186 23.41 49.30 -0.99
N GLU A 187 24.10 48.16 -1.00
CA GLU A 187 25.45 48.05 -0.42
C GLU A 187 26.58 47.92 -1.47
N ASP A 188 26.27 47.63 -2.74
CA ASP A 188 27.32 47.49 -3.79
C ASP A 188 26.86 47.82 -5.23
N GLY A 189 25.78 48.60 -5.40
CA GLY A 189 25.22 48.95 -6.71
C GLY A 189 24.48 47.80 -7.44
N ALA A 190 24.25 46.67 -6.75
CA ALA A 190 23.41 45.58 -7.22
C ALA A 190 22.17 45.47 -6.31
N LEU A 191 20.98 45.59 -6.90
CA LEU A 191 19.71 45.43 -6.18
C LEU A 191 19.50 43.95 -5.81
N PRO A 192 19.25 43.60 -4.53
CA PRO A 192 18.98 42.22 -4.16
C PRO A 192 17.63 41.76 -4.69
N GLN A 193 17.65 40.62 -5.39
CA GLN A 193 16.46 39.90 -5.83
C GLN A 193 15.99 38.93 -4.74
N ARG A 194 14.70 38.99 -4.38
CA ARG A 194 14.09 38.06 -3.40
C ARG A 194 12.79 37.48 -3.95
N MET A 195 12.57 36.19 -3.70
CA MET A 195 11.31 35.53 -4.01
C MET A 195 10.25 35.91 -2.99
N VAL A 196 9.13 36.46 -3.45
CA VAL A 196 8.03 36.93 -2.62
C VAL A 196 6.73 36.26 -3.06
N PRO A 197 6.01 35.55 -2.18
CA PRO A 197 4.70 34.96 -2.51
C PRO A 197 3.70 36.02 -3.02
N PHE A 198 2.92 35.69 -4.06
CA PHE A 198 2.01 36.60 -4.77
C PHE A 198 1.03 37.30 -3.83
N HIS A 199 0.51 36.57 -2.84
CA HIS A 199 -0.45 37.08 -1.87
C HIS A 199 0.16 38.13 -0.90
N LYS A 200 1.48 38.36 -0.96
CA LYS A 200 2.18 39.46 -0.26
C LYS A 200 2.54 40.63 -1.17
N VAL A 201 2.31 40.51 -2.48
CA VAL A 201 2.57 41.58 -3.45
C VAL A 201 1.29 42.39 -3.66
N VAL A 202 1.38 43.69 -3.42
CA VAL A 202 0.27 44.63 -3.60
C VAL A 202 0.64 45.69 -4.64
N PRO A 203 -0.32 46.19 -5.45
CA PRO A 203 -0.06 47.29 -6.36
C PRO A 203 0.45 48.51 -5.60
N LEU A 204 1.53 49.11 -6.10
CA LEU A 204 2.05 50.36 -5.56
C LEU A 204 0.99 51.47 -5.74
N PRO A 205 0.60 52.17 -4.66
CA PRO A 205 -0.31 53.31 -4.75
C PRO A 205 0.30 54.43 -5.60
N GLU A 206 -0.52 55.05 -6.45
CA GLU A 206 -0.09 56.17 -7.28
C GLU A 206 0.43 57.33 -6.38
N GLY A 207 1.67 57.75 -6.59
CA GLY A 207 2.33 58.84 -5.84
C GLY A 207 3.54 58.45 -4.98
N HIS A 208 3.95 57.17 -4.97
CA HIS A 208 5.09 56.67 -4.18
C HIS A 208 6.37 56.41 -5.01
N ARG A 209 6.42 56.87 -6.27
CA ARG A 209 7.67 56.95 -7.03
C ARG A 209 8.33 58.29 -6.69
N GLN A 210 9.34 58.28 -5.83
CA GLN A 210 10.29 59.40 -5.71
C GLN A 210 11.41 59.23 -6.72
#